data_AF-A0A432WF46-F1
#
_entry.id   AF-A0A432WF46-F1
#
_cell.length_a   1.000
_cell.length_b   1.000
_cell.length_c   1.000
_cell.angle_alpha   90.00
_cell.angle_beta   90.00
_cell.angle_gamma   90.00
#
_symmetry.space_group_name_H-M   'P 1'
#
loop_
_entity.id
_entity.type
_entity.pdbx_description
1 polymer ?
#
loop_
_entity_poly.entity_id
_entity_poly.type
_entity_poly.pdbx_seq_one_letter_code
_entity_poly.pdbx_strand_id
1 'polypeptide(L)'
;MIFSPNNSSEQEMENIYLSLSGIPVSTAEILEGQLYFSRDPQGAWYPTSGNKLYEIDTACAHLQNDLAKIIFGSLDLFYEFLRASPELLSTAGTNSESQISKDVFNQIISSLPKDLPVHKALYLFDCRKLVSGIQECSKEIMQLQGEFFQALNLEQLFYPTIEEEDGLRFVTSPVVTKIHALLGFIFIRLHSLLDYATKLAFETENLKSNFNSYPKLASKGLLFGDRRKLTLNNTENTLFEDCSLINKIQTLRNHIIHDGVLDDEPKVYRLISAKQCIEKFVLIPDQDENGRFYTHKNRNLFYGSDNKINEQLPFLIEEFQARLLKTVDLLRVHIVQKQKSNVGPLSLS
;
A
#
# COMPACT_ATOMS: atom_id res chain seq x y z
N MET A 1 -9.64 23.74 -35.21
CA MET A 1 -8.39 24.21 -34.58
C MET A 1 -7.79 23.03 -33.85
N ILE A 2 -6.71 22.47 -34.37
CA ILE A 2 -5.94 21.45 -33.67
C ILE A 2 -5.02 22.26 -32.74
N PHE A 3 -5.22 22.13 -31.43
CA PHE A 3 -4.26 22.65 -30.45
C PHE A 3 -2.98 21.83 -30.62
N SER A 4 -1.92 22.45 -31.11
CA SER A 4 -0.56 21.94 -30.90
C SER A 4 -0.26 22.08 -29.40
N PRO A 5 0.14 21.01 -28.69
CA PRO A 5 0.66 21.16 -27.35
C PRO A 5 1.97 21.96 -27.43
N ASN A 6 2.15 22.90 -26.51
CA ASN A 6 3.43 23.55 -26.30
C ASN A 6 4.44 22.47 -25.84
N ASN A 7 5.28 22.00 -26.76
CA ASN A 7 6.32 20.98 -26.49
C ASN A 7 7.42 21.45 -25.51
N SER A 8 7.43 22.72 -25.10
CA SER A 8 8.51 23.28 -24.29
C SER A 8 8.47 22.85 -22.81
N SER A 9 7.28 22.66 -22.21
CA SER A 9 7.17 22.26 -20.79
C SER A 9 7.33 20.76 -20.56
N GLU A 10 7.03 19.93 -21.57
CA GLU A 10 7.23 18.47 -21.48
C GLU A 10 8.70 18.08 -21.65
N GLN A 11 9.43 18.76 -22.54
CA GLN A 11 10.89 18.58 -22.72
C GLN A 11 11.69 19.05 -21.50
N GLU A 12 11.22 20.04 -20.74
CA GLU A 12 11.86 20.49 -19.50
C GLU A 12 11.76 19.45 -18.36
N MET A 13 10.76 18.57 -18.37
CA MET A 13 10.57 17.54 -17.35
C MET A 13 11.27 16.21 -17.66
N GLU A 14 11.75 15.98 -18.90
CA GLU A 14 12.39 14.72 -19.30
C GLU A 14 13.71 14.44 -18.58
N ASN A 15 14.38 15.47 -18.05
CA ASN A 15 15.69 15.34 -17.38
C ASN A 15 15.67 15.78 -15.91
N ILE A 16 14.52 15.71 -15.23
CA ILE A 16 14.43 16.07 -13.82
C ILE A 16 14.37 14.80 -12.97
N TYR A 17 15.22 14.75 -11.95
CA TYR A 17 15.24 13.70 -10.94
C TYR A 17 14.99 14.30 -9.56
N LEU A 18 14.20 13.62 -8.73
CA LEU A 18 13.88 14.09 -7.39
C LEU A 18 14.82 13.43 -6.39
N SER A 19 15.57 14.24 -5.66
CA SER A 19 16.50 13.74 -4.65
C SER A 19 15.80 13.59 -3.29
N LEU A 20 16.46 12.87 -2.39
CA LEU A 20 16.02 12.77 -1.01
C LEU A 20 16.26 14.06 -0.23
N SER A 21 17.15 14.94 -0.67
CA SER A 21 17.39 16.26 -0.04
C SER A 21 16.31 17.28 -0.39
N GLY A 22 15.28 16.91 -1.16
CA GLY A 22 14.20 17.81 -1.55
C GLY A 22 14.60 18.87 -2.56
N ILE A 23 15.76 18.72 -3.22
CA ILE A 23 16.22 19.58 -4.31
C ILE A 23 16.30 18.75 -5.61
N PRO A 24 15.59 19.14 -6.68
CA PRO A 24 15.65 18.42 -7.95
C PRO A 24 17.01 18.60 -8.61
N VAL A 25 17.43 17.59 -9.39
CA VAL A 25 18.68 17.64 -10.19
C VAL A 25 18.39 17.37 -11.66
N SER A 26 19.26 17.89 -12.53
CA SER A 26 19.13 17.78 -13.99
C SER A 26 19.86 16.58 -14.60
N THR A 27 20.66 15.85 -13.81
CA THR A 27 21.38 14.65 -14.25
C THR A 27 21.44 13.62 -13.13
N ALA A 28 21.25 12.35 -13.48
CA ALA A 28 21.33 11.23 -12.55
C ALA A 28 22.75 10.99 -12.02
N GLU A 29 23.79 11.45 -12.73
CA GLU A 29 25.19 11.30 -12.31
C GLU A 29 25.47 11.98 -10.96
N ILE A 30 24.76 13.07 -10.64
CA ILE A 30 24.88 13.76 -9.34
C ILE A 30 24.40 12.88 -8.17
N LEU A 31 23.52 11.91 -8.46
CA LEU A 31 22.89 11.03 -7.47
C LEU A 31 23.45 9.60 -7.58
N GLU A 32 24.64 9.43 -8.18
CA GLU A 32 25.26 8.11 -8.32
C GLU A 32 25.39 7.39 -6.96
N GLY A 33 24.91 6.15 -6.91
CA GLY A 33 24.89 5.35 -5.69
C GLY A 33 23.84 5.74 -4.65
N GLN A 34 23.00 6.73 -4.93
CA GLN A 34 21.91 7.17 -4.06
C GLN A 34 20.54 6.75 -4.63
N LEU A 35 19.56 6.57 -3.74
CA LEU A 35 18.17 6.41 -4.15
C LEU A 35 17.62 7.78 -4.56
N TYR A 36 16.92 7.84 -5.68
CA TYR A 36 16.23 9.03 -6.17
C TYR A 36 14.96 8.63 -6.91
N PHE A 37 14.14 9.61 -7.30
CA PHE A 37 12.93 9.34 -8.06
C PHE A 37 13.07 9.79 -9.50
N SER A 38 12.68 8.92 -10.41
CA SER A 38 12.54 9.22 -11.84
C SER A 38 11.07 9.20 -12.22
N ARG A 39 10.74 9.96 -13.27
CA ARG A 39 9.39 10.02 -13.81
C ARG A 39 9.22 8.96 -14.89
N ASP A 40 8.16 8.18 -14.81
CA ASP A 40 7.81 7.25 -15.87
C ASP A 40 7.07 7.97 -17.03
N PRO A 41 6.92 7.32 -18.20
CA PRO A 41 6.20 7.90 -19.34
C PRO A 41 4.71 8.17 -19.09
N GLN A 42 4.12 7.61 -18.03
CA GLN A 42 2.73 7.86 -17.63
C GLN A 42 2.62 9.05 -16.67
N GLY A 43 3.75 9.65 -16.29
CA GLY A 43 3.83 10.85 -15.47
C GLY A 43 3.96 10.59 -13.96
N ALA A 44 4.07 9.33 -13.53
CA ALA A 44 4.23 8.95 -12.13
C ALA A 44 5.71 8.94 -11.71
N TRP A 45 5.97 9.24 -10.44
CA TRP A 45 7.32 9.27 -9.87
C TRP A 45 7.59 8.00 -9.08
N TYR A 46 8.65 7.27 -9.44
CA TYR A 46 9.03 6.02 -8.77
C TYR A 46 10.48 6.08 -8.26
N PRO A 47 10.79 5.44 -7.14
CA PRO A 47 12.17 5.32 -6.70
C PRO A 47 12.93 4.42 -7.67
N THR A 48 14.19 4.76 -7.93
CA THR A 48 15.05 4.03 -8.89
C THR A 48 15.52 2.68 -8.39
N SER A 49 15.37 2.41 -7.09
CA SER A 49 15.63 1.12 -6.46
C SER A 49 14.57 0.84 -5.38
N GLY A 50 14.53 -0.41 -4.89
CA GLY A 50 13.67 -0.79 -3.76
C GLY A 50 12.17 -0.94 -4.05
N ASN A 51 11.69 -0.53 -5.24
CA ASN A 51 10.29 -0.75 -5.65
C ASN A 51 10.01 -2.22 -5.96
N LYS A 52 9.11 -2.85 -5.18
CA LYS A 52 8.70 -4.26 -5.36
C LYS A 52 7.25 -4.40 -5.83
N LEU A 53 6.65 -3.34 -6.35
CA LEU A 53 5.23 -3.32 -6.73
C LEU A 53 4.89 -4.41 -7.76
N TYR A 54 5.76 -4.63 -8.74
CA TYR A 54 5.57 -5.64 -9.77
C TYR A 54 5.58 -7.07 -9.20
N GLU A 55 6.52 -7.35 -8.30
CA GLU A 55 6.65 -8.64 -7.62
C GLU A 55 5.45 -8.91 -6.72
N ILE A 56 4.99 -7.90 -5.98
CA ILE A 56 3.77 -7.99 -5.16
C ILE A 56 2.56 -8.27 -6.04
N ASP A 57 2.39 -7.55 -7.15
CA ASP A 57 1.27 -7.76 -8.08
C ASP A 57 1.29 -9.17 -8.69
N THR A 58 2.48 -9.63 -9.09
CA THR A 58 2.69 -10.99 -9.60
C THR A 58 2.35 -12.05 -8.56
N ALA A 59 2.82 -11.88 -7.31
CA ALA A 59 2.52 -12.79 -6.22
C ALA A 59 1.01 -12.81 -5.91
N CYS A 60 0.36 -11.65 -5.93
CA CYS A 60 -1.08 -11.53 -5.74
C CYS A 60 -1.87 -12.22 -6.87
N ALA A 61 -1.47 -12.03 -8.13
CA ALA A 61 -2.10 -12.71 -9.27
C ALA A 61 -2.00 -14.24 -9.15
N HIS A 62 -0.84 -14.75 -8.74
CA HIS A 62 -0.69 -16.17 -8.45
C HIS A 62 -1.57 -16.63 -7.28
N LEU A 63 -1.63 -15.86 -6.19
CA LEU A 63 -2.50 -16.17 -5.05
C LEU A 63 -3.99 -16.23 -5.44
N GLN A 64 -4.45 -15.35 -6.33
CA GLN A 64 -5.83 -15.41 -6.84
C GLN A 64 -6.11 -16.70 -7.64
N ASN A 65 -5.11 -17.23 -8.33
CA ASN A 65 -5.20 -18.52 -9.02
C ASN A 65 -5.18 -19.68 -8.02
N ASP A 66 -4.33 -19.62 -7.00
CA ASP A 66 -4.24 -20.64 -5.95
C ASP A 66 -5.54 -20.74 -5.14
N LEU A 67 -6.18 -19.59 -4.83
CA LEU A 67 -7.52 -19.52 -4.23
C LEU A 67 -8.60 -20.15 -5.12
N ALA A 68 -8.58 -19.86 -6.43
CA ALA A 68 -9.53 -20.47 -7.35
C ALA A 68 -9.34 -21.99 -7.42
N LYS A 69 -8.10 -22.46 -7.54
CA LYS A 69 -7.78 -23.89 -7.55
C LYS A 69 -8.28 -24.60 -6.31
N ILE A 70 -7.99 -24.09 -5.11
CA ILE A 70 -8.38 -24.78 -3.87
C ILE A 70 -9.89 -24.77 -3.64
N ILE A 71 -10.60 -23.71 -4.06
CA ILE A 71 -12.05 -23.59 -3.87
C ILE A 71 -12.84 -24.38 -4.93
N PHE A 72 -12.43 -24.32 -6.20
CA PHE A 72 -13.10 -25.00 -7.33
C PHE A 72 -12.56 -26.40 -7.62
N GLY A 73 -11.42 -26.79 -7.05
CA GLY A 73 -10.74 -28.08 -7.28
C GLY A 73 -9.66 -27.99 -8.36
N SER A 74 -9.90 -27.22 -9.43
CA SER A 74 -8.90 -26.92 -10.48
C SER A 74 -9.19 -25.58 -11.14
N LEU A 75 -8.21 -25.04 -11.88
CA LEU A 75 -8.46 -23.85 -12.71
C LEU A 75 -9.39 -24.17 -13.87
N ASP A 76 -9.31 -25.36 -14.47
CA ASP A 76 -10.16 -25.74 -15.60
C ASP A 76 -11.64 -25.71 -15.21
N LEU A 77 -11.99 -26.26 -14.05
CA LEU A 77 -13.36 -26.22 -13.51
C LEU A 77 -13.81 -24.78 -13.22
N PHE A 78 -12.90 -23.93 -12.73
CA PHE A 78 -13.20 -22.53 -12.51
C PHE A 78 -13.46 -21.78 -13.83
N TYR A 79 -12.63 -21.97 -14.86
CA TYR A 79 -12.81 -21.33 -16.17
C TYR A 79 -14.00 -21.88 -16.95
N GLU A 80 -14.33 -23.17 -16.79
CA GLU A 80 -15.58 -23.74 -17.29
C GLU A 80 -16.79 -23.07 -16.64
N PHE A 81 -16.78 -22.92 -15.31
CA PHE A 81 -17.81 -22.15 -14.62
C PHE A 81 -17.92 -20.71 -15.14
N LEU A 82 -16.79 -20.01 -15.30
CA LEU A 82 -16.79 -18.61 -15.76
C LEU A 82 -17.46 -18.42 -17.13
N ARG A 83 -17.33 -19.39 -18.04
CA ARG A 83 -17.97 -19.35 -19.37
C ARG A 83 -19.49 -19.37 -19.30
N ALA A 84 -20.07 -19.94 -18.25
CA ALA A 84 -21.51 -20.02 -18.03
C ALA A 84 -22.02 -19.05 -16.95
N SER A 85 -21.12 -18.42 -16.18
CA SER A 85 -21.48 -17.62 -15.03
C SER A 85 -21.91 -16.20 -15.44
N PRO A 86 -23.01 -15.67 -14.87
CA PRO A 86 -23.34 -14.26 -15.03
C PRO A 86 -22.27 -13.36 -14.41
N GLU A 87 -21.87 -12.30 -15.12
CA GLU A 87 -20.86 -11.34 -14.67
C GLU A 87 -21.20 -10.70 -13.32
N LEU A 88 -22.48 -10.54 -13.00
CA LEU A 88 -22.93 -9.99 -11.72
C LEU A 88 -22.35 -10.71 -10.50
N LEU A 89 -21.95 -11.98 -10.63
CA LEU A 89 -21.36 -12.75 -9.52
C LEU A 89 -20.00 -12.18 -9.08
N SER A 90 -19.26 -11.53 -9.97
CA SER A 90 -17.97 -10.90 -9.66
C SER A 90 -18.07 -9.40 -9.41
N THR A 91 -19.09 -8.72 -9.94
CA THR A 91 -19.19 -7.25 -9.92
C THR A 91 -20.20 -6.70 -8.91
N ALA A 92 -21.37 -7.35 -8.75
CA ALA A 92 -22.46 -6.82 -7.92
C ALA A 92 -22.11 -6.74 -6.44
N GLY A 93 -22.35 -5.56 -5.83
CA GLY A 93 -22.00 -5.30 -4.43
C GLY A 93 -20.50 -5.20 -4.15
N THR A 94 -19.66 -5.30 -5.19
CA THR A 94 -18.20 -5.25 -5.07
C THR A 94 -17.61 -3.98 -5.68
N ASN A 95 -18.09 -3.55 -6.85
CA ASN A 95 -17.63 -2.35 -7.52
C ASN A 95 -18.77 -1.67 -8.30
N SER A 96 -18.47 -0.54 -8.95
CA SER A 96 -19.41 0.30 -9.69
C SER A 96 -19.85 -0.27 -11.04
N GLU A 97 -19.22 -1.34 -11.53
CA GLU A 97 -19.53 -1.92 -12.84
C GLU A 97 -20.88 -2.66 -12.85
N SER A 98 -21.48 -2.86 -11.68
CA SER A 98 -22.82 -3.41 -11.54
C SER A 98 -23.76 -2.44 -10.84
N GLN A 99 -24.79 -2.00 -11.56
CA GLN A 99 -25.79 -1.03 -11.07
C GLN A 99 -26.99 -1.71 -10.38
N ILE A 100 -26.90 -2.99 -10.04
CA ILE A 100 -28.03 -3.72 -9.44
C ILE A 100 -28.12 -3.46 -7.93
N SER A 101 -29.34 -3.30 -7.43
CA SER A 101 -29.59 -3.16 -6.01
C SER A 101 -29.45 -4.50 -5.28
N LYS A 102 -29.32 -4.47 -3.95
CA LYS A 102 -29.30 -5.67 -3.11
C LYS A 102 -30.53 -6.56 -3.31
N ASP A 103 -31.71 -5.98 -3.47
CA ASP A 103 -32.95 -6.73 -3.62
C ASP A 103 -33.01 -7.45 -4.98
N VAL A 104 -32.60 -6.75 -6.04
CA VAL A 104 -32.48 -7.34 -7.39
C VAL A 104 -31.42 -8.44 -7.39
N PHE A 105 -30.27 -8.21 -6.75
CA PHE A 105 -29.24 -9.24 -6.59
C PHE A 105 -29.81 -10.51 -5.94
N ASN A 106 -30.52 -10.38 -4.81
CA ASN A 106 -31.11 -11.53 -4.12
C ASN A 106 -32.14 -12.29 -4.98
N GLN A 107 -32.95 -11.57 -5.77
CA GLN A 107 -33.90 -12.18 -6.70
C GLN A 107 -33.17 -12.97 -7.78
N ILE A 108 -32.13 -12.39 -8.40
CA ILE A 108 -31.36 -13.06 -9.45
C ILE A 108 -30.67 -14.30 -8.90
N ILE A 109 -29.95 -14.19 -7.77
CA ILE A 109 -29.25 -15.32 -7.15
C ILE A 109 -30.22 -16.47 -6.85
N SER A 110 -31.43 -16.16 -6.38
CA SER A 110 -32.47 -17.16 -6.08
C SER A 110 -33.05 -17.84 -7.34
N SER A 111 -32.94 -17.19 -8.50
CA SER A 111 -33.44 -17.69 -9.79
C SER A 111 -32.42 -18.50 -10.58
N LEU A 112 -31.14 -18.46 -10.19
CA LEU A 112 -30.09 -19.19 -10.89
C LEU A 112 -30.22 -20.72 -10.74
N PRO A 113 -29.75 -21.50 -11.72
CA PRO A 113 -29.77 -22.95 -11.66
C PRO A 113 -29.05 -23.48 -10.40
N LYS A 114 -29.67 -24.45 -9.72
CA LYS A 114 -29.17 -25.00 -8.43
C LYS A 114 -27.88 -25.80 -8.57
N ASP A 115 -27.60 -26.32 -9.76
CA ASP A 115 -26.39 -27.03 -10.14
C ASP A 115 -25.20 -26.09 -10.37
N LEU A 116 -25.46 -24.80 -10.60
CA LEU A 116 -24.41 -23.81 -10.73
C LEU A 116 -23.77 -23.53 -9.35
N PRO A 117 -22.43 -23.54 -9.21
CA PRO A 117 -21.74 -23.36 -7.93
C PRO A 117 -21.70 -21.89 -7.49
N VAL A 118 -22.86 -21.22 -7.42
CA VAL A 118 -23.00 -19.78 -7.18
C VAL A 118 -22.40 -19.35 -5.84
N HIS A 119 -22.75 -20.01 -4.74
CA HIS A 119 -22.23 -19.65 -3.40
C HIS A 119 -20.72 -19.81 -3.30
N LYS A 120 -20.16 -20.80 -4.00
CA LYS A 120 -18.72 -21.03 -4.10
C LYS A 120 -18.04 -19.90 -4.87
N ALA A 121 -18.64 -19.46 -5.98
CA ALA A 121 -18.15 -18.35 -6.77
C ALA A 121 -18.16 -17.03 -5.99
N LEU A 122 -19.28 -16.69 -5.35
CA LEU A 122 -19.41 -15.48 -4.53
C LEU A 122 -18.33 -15.44 -3.44
N TYR A 123 -18.13 -16.55 -2.72
CA TYR A 123 -17.09 -16.65 -1.70
C TYR A 123 -15.66 -16.49 -2.28
N LEU A 124 -15.38 -17.08 -3.45
CA LEU A 124 -14.09 -16.88 -4.12
C LEU A 124 -13.86 -15.40 -4.48
N PHE A 125 -14.87 -14.71 -5.00
CA PHE A 125 -14.76 -13.30 -5.35
C PHE A 125 -14.59 -12.40 -4.13
N ASP A 126 -15.25 -12.71 -3.02
CA ASP A 126 -15.00 -12.06 -1.72
C ASP A 126 -13.54 -12.25 -1.26
N CYS A 127 -12.98 -13.46 -1.39
CA CYS A 127 -11.57 -13.71 -1.08
C CYS A 127 -10.64 -12.92 -2.01
N ARG A 128 -10.93 -12.89 -3.32
CA ARG A 128 -10.16 -12.13 -4.31
C ARG A 128 -10.20 -10.63 -4.04
N LYS A 129 -11.31 -10.10 -3.52
CA LYS A 129 -11.42 -8.70 -3.11
C LYS A 129 -10.41 -8.33 -2.02
N LEU A 130 -10.09 -9.25 -1.10
CA LEU A 130 -9.02 -9.03 -0.11
C LEU A 130 -7.65 -8.91 -0.79
N VAL A 131 -7.37 -9.77 -1.79
CA VAL A 131 -6.14 -9.70 -2.59
C VAL A 131 -6.07 -8.41 -3.40
N SER A 132 -7.15 -8.02 -4.09
CA SER A 132 -7.23 -6.74 -4.80
C SER A 132 -7.03 -5.54 -3.86
N GLY A 133 -7.52 -5.62 -2.62
CA GLY A 133 -7.25 -4.61 -1.59
C GLY A 133 -5.75 -4.42 -1.32
N ILE A 134 -4.97 -5.50 -1.33
CA ILE A 134 -3.50 -5.43 -1.21
C ILE A 134 -2.88 -4.76 -2.44
N GLN A 135 -3.29 -5.16 -3.64
CA GLN A 135 -2.75 -4.64 -4.89
C GLN A 135 -3.01 -3.14 -5.04
N GLU A 136 -4.27 -2.72 -4.94
CA GLU A 136 -4.66 -1.32 -5.12
C GLU A 136 -4.07 -0.42 -4.03
N CYS A 137 -4.05 -0.88 -2.78
CA CYS A 137 -3.45 -0.11 -1.70
C CYS A 137 -1.91 -0.01 -1.84
N SER A 138 -1.24 -1.02 -2.40
CA SER A 138 0.20 -0.95 -2.69
C SER A 138 0.52 0.06 -3.80
N LYS A 139 -0.30 0.08 -4.87
CA LYS A 139 -0.18 1.07 -5.96
C LYS A 139 -0.38 2.48 -5.43
N GLU A 140 -1.39 2.69 -4.60
CA GLU A 140 -1.69 3.99 -4.00
C GLU A 140 -0.56 4.51 -3.12
N ILE A 141 0.07 3.66 -2.30
CA ILE A 141 1.25 4.05 -1.50
C ILE A 141 2.40 4.51 -2.40
N MET A 142 2.65 3.81 -3.51
CA MET A 142 3.69 4.20 -4.45
C MET A 142 3.39 5.54 -5.11
N GLN A 143 2.15 5.76 -5.53
CA GLN A 143 1.71 7.03 -6.09
C GLN A 143 1.87 8.17 -5.07
N LEU A 144 1.36 7.99 -3.85
CA LEU A 144 1.45 9.00 -2.79
C LEU A 144 2.90 9.34 -2.42
N GLN A 145 3.79 8.34 -2.38
CA GLN A 145 5.21 8.58 -2.17
C GLN A 145 5.80 9.42 -3.30
N GLY A 146 5.51 9.07 -4.56
CA GLY A 146 5.97 9.86 -5.71
C GLY A 146 5.49 11.30 -5.65
N GLU A 147 4.21 11.52 -5.33
CA GLU A 147 3.62 12.85 -5.16
C GLU A 147 4.24 13.63 -3.99
N PHE A 148 4.57 12.95 -2.89
CA PHE A 148 5.28 13.56 -1.76
C PHE A 148 6.62 14.13 -2.20
N PHE A 149 7.43 13.33 -2.91
CA PHE A 149 8.73 13.79 -3.40
C PHE A 149 8.58 14.86 -4.48
N GLN A 150 7.57 14.76 -5.34
CA GLN A 150 7.27 15.78 -6.34
C GLN A 150 6.98 17.13 -5.68
N ALA A 151 6.07 17.15 -4.70
CA ALA A 151 5.70 18.36 -3.98
C ALA A 151 6.89 18.95 -3.21
N LEU A 152 7.68 18.09 -2.54
CA LEU A 152 8.87 18.54 -1.80
C LEU A 152 9.92 19.16 -2.73
N ASN A 153 10.22 18.50 -3.86
CA ASN A 153 11.30 18.91 -4.75
C ASN A 153 10.90 20.08 -5.66
N LEU A 154 9.77 19.96 -6.37
CA LEU A 154 9.45 20.81 -7.50
C LEU A 154 8.57 22.00 -7.14
N GLU A 155 7.75 21.88 -6.09
CA GLU A 155 6.82 22.95 -5.77
C GLU A 155 7.45 24.06 -4.96
N GLN A 156 6.98 25.27 -5.25
CA GLN A 156 7.38 26.46 -4.51
C GLN A 156 6.69 26.47 -3.15
N LEU A 157 7.48 26.35 -2.09
CA LEU A 157 6.96 26.29 -0.72
C LEU A 157 6.40 27.62 -0.22
N PHE A 158 6.84 28.75 -0.77
CA PHE A 158 6.44 30.09 -0.34
C PHE A 158 6.33 31.07 -1.51
N TYR A 159 5.29 31.89 -1.52
CA TYR A 159 5.07 32.95 -2.52
C TYR A 159 4.76 34.28 -1.81
N PRO A 160 5.31 35.43 -2.26
CA PRO A 160 6.23 35.59 -3.39
C PRO A 160 7.63 35.03 -3.09
N THR A 161 8.41 34.73 -4.13
CA THR A 161 9.83 34.38 -3.96
C THR A 161 10.57 35.57 -3.36
N ILE A 162 11.20 35.36 -2.21
CA ILE A 162 12.07 36.35 -1.57
C ILE A 162 13.48 35.78 -1.51
N GLU A 163 14.47 36.68 -1.59
CA GLU A 163 15.86 36.31 -1.30
C GLU A 163 15.98 36.04 0.19
N GLU A 164 16.53 34.88 0.54
CA GLU A 164 16.68 34.45 1.92
C GLU A 164 18.14 34.45 2.31
N GLU A 165 18.42 34.97 3.50
CA GLU A 165 19.74 34.89 4.12
C GLU A 165 20.08 33.43 4.46
N ASP A 166 21.37 33.11 4.42
CA ASP A 166 21.89 31.79 4.74
C ASP A 166 21.44 31.29 6.12
N GLY A 167 21.34 29.96 6.23
CA GLY A 167 20.98 29.25 7.44
C GLY A 167 19.70 28.42 7.33
N LEU A 168 19.31 27.86 8.47
CA LEU A 168 18.11 27.03 8.59
C LEU A 168 16.87 27.89 8.80
N ARG A 169 15.82 27.61 8.03
CA ARG A 169 14.50 28.24 8.14
C ARG A 169 13.42 27.17 8.06
N PHE A 170 12.21 27.51 8.45
CA PHE A 170 11.04 26.69 8.18
C PHE A 170 9.96 27.51 7.48
N VAL A 171 9.11 26.82 6.73
CA VAL A 171 8.01 27.42 5.99
C VAL A 171 6.72 26.67 6.30
N THR A 172 5.63 27.42 6.36
CA THR A 172 4.26 26.92 6.35
C THR A 172 3.51 27.55 5.18
N SER A 173 2.73 26.75 4.45
CA SER A 173 1.97 27.15 3.27
C SER A 173 0.96 26.09 2.85
N PRO A 174 0.08 26.37 1.88
CA PRO A 174 -0.78 25.33 1.29
C PRO A 174 0.00 24.15 0.69
N VAL A 175 1.19 24.38 0.11
CA VAL A 175 2.04 23.30 -0.40
C VAL A 175 2.57 22.44 0.75
N VAL A 176 3.01 23.05 1.85
CA VAL A 176 3.43 22.34 3.07
C VAL A 176 2.27 21.52 3.64
N THR A 177 1.06 22.08 3.66
CA THR A 177 -0.15 21.36 4.09
C THR A 177 -0.38 20.11 3.25
N LYS A 178 -0.21 20.22 1.92
CA LYS A 178 -0.29 19.06 1.02
C LYS A 178 0.81 18.03 1.29
N ILE A 179 2.06 18.44 1.48
CA ILE A 179 3.19 17.54 1.80
C ILE A 179 2.89 16.71 3.05
N HIS A 180 2.40 17.35 4.11
CA HIS A 180 1.99 16.66 5.34
C HIS A 180 0.77 15.77 5.15
N ALA A 181 -0.22 16.19 4.34
CA ALA A 181 -1.37 15.36 4.02
C ALA A 181 -0.96 14.08 3.26
N LEU A 182 -0.10 14.20 2.24
CA LEU A 182 0.44 13.06 1.50
C LEU A 182 1.18 12.09 2.43
N LEU A 183 2.05 12.62 3.29
CA LEU A 183 2.75 11.80 4.29
C LEU A 183 1.78 11.10 5.25
N GLY A 184 0.74 11.80 5.71
CA GLY A 184 -0.30 11.24 6.56
C GLY A 184 -1.04 10.09 5.89
N PHE A 185 -1.46 10.28 4.63
CA PHE A 185 -2.11 9.24 3.85
C PHE A 185 -1.22 8.02 3.63
N ILE A 186 0.08 8.19 3.37
CA ILE A 186 1.01 7.07 3.24
C ILE A 186 0.96 6.16 4.46
N PHE A 187 1.06 6.70 5.68
CA PHE A 187 1.01 5.88 6.91
C PHE A 187 -0.36 5.25 7.16
N ILE A 188 -1.45 5.95 6.81
CA ILE A 188 -2.81 5.39 6.87
C ILE A 188 -2.95 4.19 5.91
N ARG A 189 -2.43 4.31 4.70
CA ARG A 189 -2.48 3.24 3.69
C ARG A 189 -1.56 2.08 4.03
N LEU A 190 -0.35 2.32 4.54
CA LEU A 190 0.53 1.27 5.08
C LEU A 190 -0.15 0.46 6.18
N HIS A 191 -0.83 1.12 7.12
CA HIS A 191 -1.63 0.40 8.14
C HIS A 191 -2.84 -0.32 7.53
N SER A 192 -3.48 0.24 6.50
CA SER A 192 -4.58 -0.43 5.81
C SER A 192 -4.12 -1.74 5.14
N LEU A 193 -2.90 -1.78 4.58
CA LEU A 193 -2.29 -3.01 4.07
C LEU A 193 -2.10 -4.07 5.15
N LEU A 194 -1.73 -3.67 6.37
CA LEU A 194 -1.65 -4.59 7.50
C LEU A 194 -3.01 -5.23 7.82
N ASP A 195 -4.10 -4.45 7.74
CA ASP A 195 -5.46 -4.97 7.92
C ASP A 195 -5.88 -5.92 6.79
N TYR A 196 -5.58 -5.59 5.53
CA TYR A 196 -5.85 -6.47 4.39
C TYR A 196 -5.07 -7.78 4.46
N ALA A 197 -3.76 -7.72 4.75
CA ALA A 197 -2.91 -8.89 4.90
C ALA A 197 -3.42 -9.80 6.03
N THR A 198 -3.83 -9.23 7.16
CA THR A 198 -4.40 -9.99 8.28
C THR A 198 -5.68 -10.70 7.88
N LYS A 199 -6.63 -9.99 7.26
CA LYS A 199 -7.89 -10.59 6.80
C LYS A 199 -7.64 -11.73 5.82
N LEU A 200 -6.75 -11.52 4.86
CA LEU A 200 -6.39 -12.53 3.88
C LEU A 200 -5.77 -13.76 4.56
N ALA A 201 -4.83 -13.57 5.49
CA ALA A 201 -4.22 -14.66 6.23
C ALA A 201 -5.22 -15.48 7.05
N PHE A 202 -6.17 -14.82 7.71
CA PHE A 202 -7.24 -15.53 8.42
C PHE A 202 -8.10 -16.35 7.47
N GLU A 203 -8.40 -15.81 6.28
CA GLU A 203 -9.20 -16.52 5.30
C GLU A 203 -8.47 -17.73 4.72
N THR A 204 -7.17 -17.64 4.43
CA THR A 204 -6.38 -18.80 3.95
C THR A 204 -6.25 -19.88 5.02
N GLU A 205 -6.13 -19.52 6.29
CA GLU A 205 -6.12 -20.45 7.42
C GLU A 205 -7.49 -21.10 7.66
N ASN A 206 -8.59 -20.45 7.28
CA ASN A 206 -9.96 -20.87 7.61
C ASN A 206 -10.90 -20.99 6.39
N LEU A 207 -10.33 -21.37 5.24
CA LEU A 207 -11.07 -21.51 3.98
C LEU A 207 -12.33 -22.36 4.14
N LYS A 208 -13.45 -21.86 3.61
CA LYS A 208 -14.73 -22.56 3.63
C LYS A 208 -14.72 -23.74 2.66
N SER A 209 -15.30 -24.86 3.11
CA SER A 209 -15.45 -26.10 2.31
C SER A 209 -16.92 -26.45 2.04
N ASN A 210 -17.86 -25.93 2.83
CA ASN A 210 -19.30 -26.13 2.66
C ASN A 210 -19.94 -24.90 1.99
N PHE A 211 -20.58 -25.13 0.84
CA PHE A 211 -21.20 -24.10 0.00
C PHE A 211 -22.70 -24.32 -0.23
N ASN A 212 -23.36 -25.10 0.63
CA ASN A 212 -24.82 -25.28 0.60
C ASN A 212 -25.57 -23.94 0.77
N SER A 213 -24.93 -22.97 1.43
CA SER A 213 -25.34 -21.58 1.53
C SER A 213 -24.15 -20.66 1.27
N TYR A 214 -24.38 -19.41 0.87
CA TYR A 214 -23.34 -18.39 0.74
C TYR A 214 -22.66 -18.10 2.10
N PRO A 215 -21.38 -18.50 2.33
CA PRO A 215 -20.76 -18.32 3.62
C PRO A 215 -20.26 -16.89 3.83
N LYS A 216 -20.24 -16.44 5.10
CA LYS A 216 -19.51 -15.23 5.50
C LYS A 216 -18.00 -15.53 5.54
N LEU A 217 -17.19 -14.56 5.15
CA LEU A 217 -15.74 -14.58 5.36
C LEU A 217 -15.40 -14.83 6.83
N ALA A 218 -14.43 -15.70 7.09
CA ALA A 218 -13.88 -15.94 8.43
C ALA A 218 -13.21 -14.68 9.00
N SER A 219 -12.66 -13.86 8.11
CA SER A 219 -11.94 -12.63 8.41
C SER A 219 -12.82 -11.40 8.69
N LYS A 220 -14.15 -11.56 8.69
CA LYS A 220 -15.08 -10.43 8.87
C LYS A 220 -14.87 -9.73 10.21
N GLY A 221 -14.55 -8.43 10.14
CA GLY A 221 -14.38 -7.57 11.31
C GLY A 221 -13.01 -7.67 11.99
N LEU A 222 -12.09 -8.48 11.45
CA LEU A 222 -10.72 -8.57 11.97
C LEU A 222 -9.87 -7.39 11.51
N LEU A 223 -8.95 -6.96 12.37
CA LEU A 223 -7.96 -5.91 12.13
C LEU A 223 -6.55 -6.44 12.41
N PHE A 224 -5.52 -5.66 12.11
CA PHE A 224 -4.13 -6.08 12.29
C PHE A 224 -3.78 -6.52 13.73
N GLY A 225 -4.47 -5.98 14.74
CA GLY A 225 -4.32 -6.43 16.12
C GLY A 225 -4.67 -7.91 16.33
N ASP A 226 -5.53 -8.48 15.48
CA ASP A 226 -5.94 -9.88 15.52
C ASP A 226 -4.86 -10.84 14.98
N ARG A 227 -3.76 -10.33 14.38
CA ARG A 227 -2.67 -11.17 13.85
C ARG A 227 -2.13 -12.20 14.84
N ARG A 228 -2.25 -11.93 16.15
CA ARG A 228 -1.85 -12.83 17.24
C ARG A 228 -2.54 -14.20 17.21
N LYS A 229 -3.67 -14.32 16.53
CA LYS A 229 -4.40 -15.59 16.37
C LYS A 229 -4.04 -16.33 15.09
N LEU A 230 -3.19 -15.77 14.23
CA LEU A 230 -2.68 -16.41 13.01
C LEU A 230 -1.56 -17.39 13.35
N THR A 231 -1.44 -18.44 12.55
CA THR A 231 -0.28 -19.34 12.61
C THR A 231 1.02 -18.66 12.19
N LEU A 232 0.92 -17.63 11.34
CA LEU A 232 2.07 -16.83 10.88
C LEU A 232 2.50 -15.73 11.85
N ASN A 233 1.86 -15.58 13.02
CA ASN A 233 2.22 -14.56 13.99
C ASN A 233 3.70 -14.64 14.39
N ASN A 234 4.38 -13.51 14.45
CA ASN A 234 5.82 -13.40 14.75
C ASN A 234 6.74 -14.17 13.78
N THR A 235 6.28 -14.50 12.58
CA THR A 235 7.16 -15.08 11.55
C THR A 235 8.13 -14.01 11.07
N GLU A 236 9.42 -14.30 11.14
CA GLU A 236 10.50 -13.40 10.74
C GLU A 236 10.34 -12.93 9.28
N ASN A 237 10.67 -11.65 9.05
CA ASN A 237 10.63 -10.98 7.76
C ASN A 237 9.24 -10.94 7.11
N THR A 238 8.17 -11.08 7.89
CA THR A 238 6.78 -10.90 7.44
C THR A 238 6.17 -9.62 8.01
N LEU A 239 4.97 -9.26 7.55
CA LEU A 239 4.17 -8.19 8.14
C LEU A 239 3.62 -8.56 9.53
N PHE A 240 3.69 -9.83 9.92
CA PHE A 240 3.21 -10.31 11.21
C PHE A 240 4.30 -10.42 12.27
N GLU A 241 5.54 -10.08 11.92
CA GLU A 241 6.63 -9.91 12.87
C GLU A 241 6.37 -8.71 13.80
N ASP A 242 6.71 -8.86 15.08
CA ASP A 242 6.79 -7.72 16.00
C ASP A 242 8.16 -7.06 15.85
N CYS A 243 8.24 -6.02 15.03
CA CYS A 243 9.47 -5.29 14.76
C CYS A 243 9.27 -3.77 14.75
N SER A 244 10.38 -3.03 14.84
CA SER A 244 10.40 -1.57 14.92
C SER A 244 9.71 -0.89 13.73
N LEU A 245 9.85 -1.44 12.51
CA LEU A 245 9.18 -0.94 11.31
C LEU A 245 7.65 -0.92 11.47
N ILE A 246 7.07 -2.05 11.85
CA ILE A 246 5.62 -2.20 12.00
C ILE A 246 5.11 -1.30 13.12
N ASN A 247 5.83 -1.28 14.25
CA ASN A 247 5.49 -0.43 15.39
C ASN A 247 5.59 1.07 15.05
N LYS A 248 6.56 1.49 14.22
CA LYS A 248 6.68 2.85 13.69
C LYS A 248 5.46 3.24 12.86
N ILE A 249 5.06 2.38 11.91
CA ILE A 249 3.86 2.61 11.08
C ILE A 249 2.61 2.74 11.95
N GLN A 250 2.43 1.85 12.92
CA GLN A 250 1.28 1.91 13.84
C GLN A 250 1.29 3.18 14.70
N THR A 251 2.46 3.53 15.26
CA THR A 251 2.62 4.74 16.10
C THR A 251 2.26 6.00 15.32
N LEU A 252 2.84 6.16 14.12
CA LEU A 252 2.61 7.33 13.27
C LEU A 252 1.16 7.43 12.82
N ARG A 253 0.60 6.33 12.31
CA ARG A 253 -0.80 6.31 11.89
C ARG A 253 -1.74 6.62 13.07
N ASN A 254 -1.49 6.06 14.26
CA ASN A 254 -2.35 6.32 15.41
C ASN A 254 -2.29 7.79 15.82
N HIS A 255 -1.10 8.38 15.85
CA HIS A 255 -0.95 9.80 16.13
C HIS A 255 -1.69 10.66 15.10
N ILE A 256 -1.50 10.42 13.80
CA ILE A 256 -2.21 11.15 12.73
C ILE A 256 -3.74 11.03 12.85
N ILE A 257 -4.26 9.84 13.19
CA ILE A 257 -5.71 9.62 13.30
C ILE A 257 -6.31 10.23 14.56
N HIS A 258 -5.58 10.21 15.69
CA HIS A 258 -6.10 10.69 16.97
C HIS A 258 -5.87 12.19 17.18
N ASP A 259 -4.72 12.69 16.75
CA ASP A 259 -4.30 14.08 16.96
C ASP A 259 -4.44 14.93 15.69
N GLY A 260 -4.77 14.32 14.55
CA GLY A 260 -5.16 14.99 13.30
C GLY A 260 -3.98 15.45 12.42
N VAL A 261 -2.82 15.69 13.02
CA VAL A 261 -1.58 16.12 12.35
C VAL A 261 -0.37 15.39 12.94
N LEU A 262 0.75 15.35 12.20
CA LEU A 262 2.01 14.75 12.67
C LEU A 262 2.85 15.71 13.54
N ASP A 263 2.67 17.00 13.33
CA ASP A 263 3.31 18.10 14.05
C ASP A 263 2.20 19.13 14.32
N ASP A 264 2.13 19.68 15.54
CA ASP A 264 1.15 20.70 15.92
C ASP A 264 1.27 21.98 15.06
N GLU A 265 2.45 22.19 14.45
CA GLU A 265 2.71 23.24 13.47
C GLU A 265 3.38 22.63 12.22
N PRO A 266 2.60 22.06 11.28
CA PRO A 266 3.14 21.44 10.07
C PRO A 266 4.04 22.41 9.29
N LYS A 267 5.30 22.03 9.15
CA LYS A 267 6.33 22.85 8.49
C LYS A 267 7.26 22.01 7.63
N VAL A 268 7.89 22.66 6.66
CA VAL A 268 9.02 22.12 5.90
C VAL A 268 10.22 23.00 6.21
N TYR A 269 11.33 22.36 6.57
CA TYR A 269 12.60 23.02 6.82
C TYR A 269 13.36 23.22 5.52
N ARG A 270 14.14 24.30 5.47
CA ARG A 270 14.97 24.69 4.33
C ARG A 270 16.34 25.10 4.81
N LEU A 271 17.38 24.52 4.22
CA LEU A 271 18.75 24.94 4.43
C LEU A 271 19.18 25.84 3.28
N ILE A 272 19.46 27.10 3.60
CA ILE A 272 19.95 28.09 2.64
C ILE A 272 21.48 28.24 2.81
N SER A 273 22.21 28.15 1.71
CA SER A 273 23.66 28.36 1.66
C SER A 273 24.02 29.06 0.36
N ALA A 274 24.88 30.09 0.43
CA ALA A 274 25.18 30.95 -0.71
C ALA A 274 23.91 31.48 -1.40
N LYS A 275 22.90 31.85 -0.60
CA LYS A 275 21.59 32.37 -1.03
C LYS A 275 20.76 31.41 -1.89
N GLN A 276 21.10 30.11 -1.86
CA GLN A 276 20.38 29.05 -2.55
C GLN A 276 19.88 28.01 -1.57
N CYS A 277 18.68 27.47 -1.83
CA CYS A 277 18.14 26.37 -1.06
C CYS A 277 18.86 25.08 -1.47
N ILE A 278 19.69 24.53 -0.59
CA ILE A 278 20.46 23.31 -0.84
C ILE A 278 19.80 22.07 -0.24
N GLU A 279 18.80 22.26 0.62
CA GLU A 279 18.03 21.16 1.20
C GLU A 279 16.61 21.61 1.59
N LYS A 280 15.64 20.71 1.43
CA LYS A 280 14.31 20.79 2.01
C LYS A 280 13.97 19.47 2.70
N PHE A 281 13.45 19.52 3.92
CA PHE A 281 13.14 18.30 4.66
C PHE A 281 11.96 18.48 5.62
N VAL A 282 11.36 17.35 5.99
CA VAL A 282 10.32 17.28 7.02
C VAL A 282 10.87 16.45 8.18
N LEU A 283 10.76 16.98 9.39
CA LEU A 283 11.16 16.25 10.59
C LEU A 283 10.04 15.31 11.05
N ILE A 284 10.44 14.21 11.68
CA ILE A 284 9.53 13.30 12.37
C ILE A 284 9.95 13.18 13.85
N PRO A 285 9.00 12.98 14.78
CA PRO A 285 9.35 12.85 16.18
C PRO A 285 10.32 11.68 16.43
N ASP A 286 11.19 11.86 17.41
CA ASP A 286 12.15 10.88 17.88
C ASP A 286 11.43 9.64 18.41
N GLN A 287 12.01 8.49 18.08
CA GLN A 287 11.47 7.17 18.42
C GLN A 287 12.48 6.36 19.20
N ASP A 288 11.99 5.47 20.05
CA ASP A 288 12.80 4.41 20.66
C ASP A 288 13.18 3.34 19.62
N GLU A 289 14.05 2.42 20.03
CA GLU A 289 14.49 1.28 19.21
C GLU A 289 13.33 0.38 18.74
N ASN A 290 12.17 0.43 19.41
CA ASN A 290 10.97 -0.32 19.06
C ASN A 290 10.03 0.46 18.13
N GLY A 291 10.40 1.67 17.68
CA GLY A 291 9.59 2.49 16.78
C GLY A 291 8.45 3.24 17.46
N ARG A 292 8.47 3.41 18.79
CA ARG A 292 7.48 4.19 19.54
C ARG A 292 8.00 5.59 19.82
N PHE A 293 7.13 6.59 19.87
CA PHE A 293 7.55 7.94 20.25
C PHE A 293 8.11 7.97 21.68
N TYR A 294 9.18 8.74 21.88
CA TYR A 294 9.57 9.10 23.24
C TYR A 294 8.44 9.90 23.90
N THR A 295 8.19 9.62 25.18
CA THR A 295 7.14 10.32 25.93
C THR A 295 7.67 10.87 27.24
N HIS A 296 7.21 12.07 27.59
CA HIS A 296 7.35 12.63 28.92
C HIS A 296 6.02 13.26 29.34
N LYS A 297 5.27 12.56 30.19
CA LYS A 297 3.91 12.93 30.58
C LYS A 297 3.02 13.11 29.33
N ASN A 298 2.61 14.34 29.02
CA ASN A 298 1.75 14.67 27.90
C ASN A 298 2.52 15.10 26.64
N ARG A 299 3.86 15.06 26.65
CA ARG A 299 4.69 15.46 25.51
C ARG A 299 5.26 14.23 24.83
N ASN A 300 5.13 14.16 23.51
CA ASN A 300 5.60 13.06 22.68
C ASN A 300 6.27 13.51 21.36
N LEU A 301 6.22 14.80 21.03
CA LEU A 301 6.86 15.38 19.85
C LEU A 301 8.26 15.93 20.19
N PHE A 302 9.21 15.03 20.38
CA PHE A 302 10.62 15.38 20.54
C PHE A 302 11.34 15.28 19.19
N TYR A 303 12.27 16.19 18.89
CA TYR A 303 12.98 16.22 17.60
C TYR A 303 14.50 16.39 17.79
N GLY A 304 15.03 15.92 18.92
CA GLY A 304 16.43 16.10 19.28
C GLY A 304 17.42 15.33 18.41
N SER A 305 16.95 14.37 17.61
CA SER A 305 17.81 13.60 16.69
C SER A 305 17.78 14.10 15.25
N ASP A 306 17.06 15.18 14.95
CA ASP A 306 16.92 15.75 13.60
C ASP A 306 16.52 14.72 12.52
N ASN A 307 15.66 13.77 12.87
CA ASN A 307 15.22 12.70 11.98
C ASN A 307 14.41 13.25 10.79
N LYS A 308 14.96 13.16 9.57
CA LYS A 308 14.32 13.61 8.33
C LYS A 308 13.53 12.48 7.68
N ILE A 309 12.22 12.64 7.54
CA ILE A 309 11.37 11.57 7.01
C ILE A 309 11.61 11.32 5.52
N ASN A 310 11.92 12.35 4.73
CA ASN A 310 12.24 12.24 3.30
C ASN A 310 13.47 11.36 3.03
N GLU A 311 14.41 11.25 3.98
CA GLU A 311 15.56 10.35 3.86
C GLU A 311 15.21 8.91 4.27
N GLN A 312 14.22 8.71 5.14
CA GLN A 312 13.85 7.39 5.69
C GLN A 312 12.72 6.72 4.91
N LEU A 313 11.81 7.51 4.34
CA LEU A 313 10.53 7.04 3.81
C LEU A 313 10.66 6.00 2.69
N PRO A 314 11.56 6.16 1.69
CA PRO A 314 11.72 5.15 0.63
C PRO A 314 12.17 3.80 1.16
N PHE A 315 13.12 3.80 2.09
CA PHE A 315 13.63 2.58 2.71
C PHE A 315 12.59 1.91 3.62
N LEU A 316 11.80 2.71 4.34
CA LEU A 316 10.66 2.22 5.13
C LEU A 316 9.64 1.50 4.24
N ILE A 317 9.29 2.10 3.10
CA ILE A 317 8.35 1.51 2.15
C ILE A 317 8.94 0.27 1.47
N GLU A 318 10.22 0.28 1.08
CA GLU A 318 10.91 -0.88 0.52
C GLU A 318 10.89 -2.07 1.50
N GLU A 319 11.26 -1.85 2.77
CA GLU A 319 11.28 -2.90 3.78
C GLU A 319 9.86 -3.44 4.02
N PHE A 320 8.87 -2.56 4.08
CA PHE A 320 7.46 -2.96 4.20
C PHE A 320 7.01 -3.81 3.01
N GLN A 321 7.35 -3.41 1.78
CA GLN A 321 7.02 -4.15 0.57
C GLN A 321 7.71 -5.53 0.54
N ALA A 322 8.98 -5.62 0.98
CA ALA A 322 9.69 -6.88 1.08
C ALA A 322 8.98 -7.85 2.04
N ARG A 323 8.55 -7.34 3.22
CA ARG A 323 7.79 -8.11 4.20
C ARG A 323 6.41 -8.50 3.70
N LEU A 324 5.73 -7.62 2.98
CA LEU A 324 4.45 -7.90 2.33
C LEU A 324 4.59 -9.04 1.31
N LEU A 325 5.58 -8.94 0.43
CA LEU A 325 5.86 -9.98 -0.58
C LEU A 325 6.10 -11.33 0.08
N LYS A 326 6.97 -11.36 1.10
CA LYS A 326 7.23 -12.59 1.88
C LYS A 326 5.96 -13.14 2.53
N THR A 327 5.12 -12.27 3.06
CA THR A 327 3.83 -12.65 3.66
C THR A 327 2.93 -13.30 2.62
N VAL A 328 2.72 -12.66 1.47
CA VAL A 328 1.88 -13.18 0.38
C VAL A 328 2.40 -14.53 -0.12
N ASP A 329 3.71 -14.68 -0.29
CA ASP A 329 4.31 -15.95 -0.72
C ASP A 329 4.09 -17.08 0.30
N LEU A 330 4.24 -16.82 1.60
CA LEU A 330 3.93 -17.82 2.63
C LEU A 330 2.46 -18.23 2.63
N LEU A 331 1.54 -17.27 2.42
CA LEU A 331 0.12 -17.57 2.28
C LEU A 331 -0.16 -18.48 1.08
N ARG A 332 0.52 -18.27 -0.04
CA ARG A 332 0.43 -19.17 -1.20
C ARG A 332 0.93 -20.57 -0.88
N VAL A 333 2.08 -20.68 -0.21
CA VAL A 333 2.61 -21.99 0.23
C VAL A 333 1.60 -22.73 1.11
N HIS A 334 0.97 -22.05 2.08
CA HIS A 334 -0.07 -22.64 2.92
C HIS A 334 -1.27 -23.16 2.12
N ILE A 335 -1.74 -22.40 1.12
CA ILE A 335 -2.85 -22.84 0.27
C ILE A 335 -2.46 -24.09 -0.53
N VAL A 336 -1.29 -24.07 -1.18
CA VAL A 336 -0.82 -25.20 -1.99
C VAL A 336 -0.63 -26.46 -1.13
N GLN A 337 -0.13 -26.33 0.10
CA GLN A 337 0.00 -27.45 1.02
C GLN A 337 -1.37 -28.02 1.42
N LYS A 338 -2.34 -27.17 1.77
CA LYS A 338 -3.72 -27.61 2.05
C LYS A 338 -4.36 -28.33 0.87
N GLN A 339 -4.11 -27.86 -0.36
CA GLN A 339 -4.61 -28.53 -1.56
C GLN A 339 -4.04 -29.95 -1.67
N LYS A 340 -2.74 -30.14 -1.45
CA LYS A 340 -2.11 -31.47 -1.46
C LYS A 340 -2.65 -32.38 -0.36
N SER A 341 -2.92 -31.87 0.84
CA SER A 341 -3.51 -32.67 1.92
C SER A 341 -4.95 -33.10 1.64
N ASN A 342 -5.71 -32.33 0.86
CA ASN A 342 -7.07 -32.68 0.44
C ASN A 342 -7.10 -33.72 -0.69
N VAL A 343 -6.01 -33.87 -1.43
CA VAL A 343 -5.79 -34.93 -2.42
C VAL A 343 -4.95 -36.02 -1.74
N GLY A 344 -5.58 -36.85 -0.90
CA GLY A 344 -4.90 -37.97 -0.24
C GLY A 344 -4.18 -38.91 -1.23
N PRO A 345 -3.21 -39.74 -0.77
CA PRO A 345 -2.40 -40.56 -1.66
C PRO A 345 -3.31 -41.42 -2.54
N LEU A 346 -3.07 -41.37 -3.85
CA LEU A 346 -3.68 -42.28 -4.83
C LEU A 346 -3.57 -43.71 -4.27
N SER A 347 -4.68 -44.25 -3.79
CA SER A 347 -4.79 -45.66 -3.47
C SER A 347 -4.65 -46.41 -4.80
N LEU A 348 -3.45 -46.91 -5.06
CA LEU A 348 -3.25 -47.96 -6.04
C LEU A 348 -3.97 -49.21 -5.48
N SER A 349 -5.18 -49.45 -5.98
CA SER A 349 -5.88 -50.72 -5.86
C SER A 349 -6.14 -51.26 -7.26
#